data_AF-A0A6G7KZ36-F1
#
_entry.id   AF-A0A6G7KZ36-F1
#
_cell.length_a   1.000
_cell.length_b   1.000
_cell.length_c   1.000
_cell.angle_alpha   90.00
_cell.angle_beta   90.00
_cell.angle_gamma   90.00
#
_symmetry.space_group_name_H-M   'P 1'
#
loop_
_entity.id
_entity.type
_entity.pdbx_description
1 polymer ?
#
loop_
_entity_poly.entity_id
_entity_poly.type
_entity_poly.pdbx_seq_one_letter_code
_entity_poly.pdbx_strand_id
1 'polypeptide(L)' 'MTIDRTYPIFTVRWLAVHGLAVPTVFFRVHISNAVHPTINLIKIIL' A
#
# COMPACT_ATOMS: atom_id res chain seq x y z
N MET A 1 -3.39 -4.12 -42.46
CA MET A 1 -3.04 -4.55 -41.10
C MET A 1 -2.69 -3.32 -40.27
N THR A 2 -3.56 -2.89 -39.36
CA THR A 2 -3.25 -1.82 -38.42
C THR A 2 -2.72 -2.48 -37.15
N ILE A 3 -1.46 -2.25 -36.79
CA ILE A 3 -0.92 -2.77 -35.53
C ILE A 3 -1.50 -1.92 -34.40
N ASP A 4 -2.37 -2.51 -33.59
CA ASP A 4 -2.88 -1.87 -32.38
C ASP A 4 -1.75 -1.71 -31.36
N ARG A 5 -1.27 -0.48 -31.20
CA ARG A 5 -0.18 -0.14 -30.29
C ARG A 5 -0.74 0.01 -28.88
N THR A 6 -0.79 -1.07 -28.12
CA THR A 6 -1.04 -1.00 -26.67
C THR A 6 0.21 -0.48 -25.96
N TYR A 7 0.13 0.69 -25.33
CA TYR A 7 1.22 1.23 -24.53
C TYR A 7 1.14 0.70 -23.09
N PRO A 8 2.28 0.33 -22.48
CA PRO A 8 2.30 -0.12 -21.10
C PRO A 8 1.99 1.03 -20.12
N ILE A 9 1.38 0.70 -18.98
CA ILE A 9 0.90 1.66 -17.97
C ILE A 9 2.06 2.35 -17.20
N PHE A 10 3.30 1.88 -17.37
CA PHE A 10 4.51 2.28 -16.65
C PHE A 10 5.03 3.69 -17.02
N THR A 11 4.21 4.72 -16.89
CA THR A 11 4.62 6.12 -16.95
C THR A 11 5.44 6.51 -15.72
N VAL A 12 6.23 7.59 -15.81
CA VAL A 12 6.97 8.14 -14.65
C VAL A 12 6.02 8.45 -13.49
N ARG A 13 4.82 8.97 -13.79
CA ARG A 13 3.77 9.20 -12.78
C ARG A 13 3.32 7.89 -12.13
N TRP A 14 3.14 6.82 -12.90
CA TRP A 14 2.76 5.52 -12.37
C TRP A 14 3.82 5.00 -11.39
N LEU A 15 5.10 5.08 -11.76
CA LEU A 15 6.21 4.67 -10.90
C LEU A 15 6.32 5.51 -9.63
N ALA A 16 6.19 6.83 -9.74
CA ALA A 16 6.25 7.74 -8.60
C ALA A 16 5.13 7.46 -7.58
N VAL A 17 3.90 7.20 -8.07
CA VAL A 17 2.76 6.86 -7.21
C VAL A 17 2.95 5.49 -6.57
N HIS A 18 3.27 4.46 -7.36
CA HIS A 18 3.36 3.09 -6.84
C HIS A 18 4.59 2.89 -5.95
N GLY A 19 5.70 3.56 -6.23
CA GLY A 19 6.91 3.51 -5.41
C GLY A 19 6.72 4.04 -3.99
N LEU A 20 5.73 4.92 -3.78
CA LEU A 20 5.37 5.41 -2.44
C LEU A 20 4.16 4.69 -1.87
N ALA A 21 3.11 4.51 -2.67
CA ALA A 21 1.84 3.95 -2.23
C ALA A 21 1.95 2.47 -1.83
N VAL A 22 2.70 1.65 -2.59
CA VAL A 22 2.83 0.22 -2.30
C VAL A 22 3.54 -0.02 -0.95
N PRO A 23 4.72 0.57 -0.67
CA PRO A 23 5.33 0.45 0.66
C PRO A 23 4.47 1.03 1.77
N THR A 24 3.79 2.16 1.52
CA THR A 24 2.92 2.80 2.53
C THR A 24 1.78 1.89 2.97
N VAL A 25 1.10 1.22 2.03
CA VAL A 25 0.00 0.29 2.34
C VAL A 25 0.54 -0.95 3.05
N PHE A 26 1.67 -1.50 2.60
CA PHE A 26 2.33 -2.63 3.25
C PHE A 26 2.63 -2.36 4.72
N PHE A 27 3.30 -1.26 5.03
CA PHE A 27 3.64 -0.90 6.41
C PHE A 27 2.41 -0.54 7.24
N ARG A 28 1.40 0.12 6.66
CA ARG A 28 0.15 0.44 7.35
C ARG A 28 -0.57 -0.80 7.85
N VAL A 29 -0.67 -1.83 7.01
CA VAL A 29 -1.29 -3.12 7.40
C VAL A 29 -0.47 -3.77 8.53
N HIS A 30 0.85 -3.78 8.40
CA HIS A 30 1.73 -4.35 9.41
C HIS A 30 1.57 -3.68 10.78
N ILE A 31 1.58 -2.34 10.80
CA ILE A 31 1.40 -1.55 12.03
C ILE A 31 0.00 -1.74 12.61
N SER A 32 -1.04 -1.75 11.77
CA SER A 32 -2.42 -1.99 12.24
C SER A 32 -2.54 -3.35 12.94
N ASN A 33 -1.91 -4.39 12.38
CA ASN A 33 -1.93 -5.73 12.96
C ASN A 33 -1.16 -5.81 14.28
N ALA A 34 -0.11 -5.01 14.46
CA ALA A 34 0.65 -4.93 15.70
C ALA A 34 -0.04 -4.07 16.77
N VAL A 35 -0.65 -2.96 16.36
CA VAL A 35 -1.26 -1.97 17.27
C VAL A 35 -2.63 -2.42 17.74
N HIS A 36 -3.48 -2.96 16.86
CA HIS A 36 -4.84 -3.39 17.21
C HIS A 36 -4.94 -4.35 18.43
N PRO A 37 -4.12 -5.41 18.55
CA PRO A 37 -4.13 -6.22 19.76
C PRO A 37 -3.58 -5.46 20.98
N THR A 38 -2.56 -4.63 20.80
CA THR A 38 -1.94 -3.85 21.88
C THR A 38 -2.93 -2.84 22.49
N ILE A 39 -3.72 -2.13 21.68
CA ILE A 39 -4.75 -1.21 22.17
C ILE A 39 -5.90 -1.97 22.87
N ASN A 40 -6.24 -3.18 22.40
CA ASN A 40 -7.28 -3.98 23.03
C ASN A 40 -6.81 -4.50 24.39
N LEU A 41 -5.54 -4.86 24.54
CA LEU A 41 -4.94 -5.22 25.83
C LEU A 41 -4.93 -4.03 26.81
N ILE A 42 -4.55 -2.84 26.34
CA ILE A 42 -4.55 -1.63 27.17
C ILE A 42 -5.96 -1.31 27.69
N LYS A 43 -6.99 -1.46 26.85
CA LYS A 43 -8.41 -1.27 27.24
C LYS A 43 -8.94 -2.31 28.24
N ILE A 44 -8.26 -3.44 28.40
CA ILE A 44 -8.62 -4.48 29.39
C ILE A 44 -7.93 -4.18 30.74
N ILE A 45 -6.77 -3.54 30.71
CA ILE A 45 -5.93 -3.28 31.89
C ILE A 45 -6.26 -1.93 32.54
N LEU A 46 -6.68 -0.93 31.76
CA LEU A 46 -7.15 0.38 32.20
C LEU A 46 -8.67 0.41 32.34
#